data_AF-A0A3N0I443-F1
#
_entry.id   AF-A0A3N0I443-F1
#
_cell.length_a   1.000
_cell.length_b   1.000
_cell.length_c   1.000
_cell.angle_alpha   90.00
_cell.angle_beta   90.00
_cell.angle_gamma   90.00
#
_symmetry.space_group_name_H-M   'P 1'
#
loop_
_entity.id
_entity.type
_entity.pdbx_description
1 polymer ?
#
loop_
_entity_poly.entity_id
_entity_poly.type
_entity_poly.pdbx_seq_one_letter_code
_entity_poly.pdbx_strand_id
1 'polypeptide(L)' 'MQEVNKSDEIPEYVECPLYKKTIGIGACIDVQEVAARHIKERILPNEIREIIGFRSICLNCENNLDKKYER' A
#
# COMPACT_ATOMS: atom_id res chain seq x y z
N MET A 1 15.00 2.24 -34.04
CA MET A 1 15.76 2.17 -32.77
C MET A 1 14.76 2.06 -31.64
N GLN A 2 14.78 0.91 -30.99
CA GLN A 2 14.26 0.52 -29.68
C GLN A 2 12.90 1.08 -29.23
N GLU A 3 11.91 0.17 -29.26
CA GLU A 3 10.63 0.25 -28.57
C GLU A 3 10.87 0.42 -27.06
N VAL A 4 10.27 1.46 -26.49
CA VAL A 4 10.27 1.73 -25.06
C VAL A 4 9.47 0.61 -24.39
N ASN A 5 10.16 -0.40 -23.86
CA ASN A 5 9.56 -1.38 -22.97
C ASN A 5 8.97 -0.60 -21.79
N LYS A 6 7.64 -0.62 -21.64
CA LYS A 6 6.93 -0.11 -20.47
C LYS A 6 7.41 -0.91 -19.26
N SER A 7 8.50 -0.49 -18.65
CA SER A 7 8.93 -1.02 -17.37
C SER A 7 7.84 -0.72 -16.34
N ASP A 8 7.42 -1.76 -15.63
CA ASP A 8 6.61 -1.72 -14.43
C ASP A 8 7.29 -0.85 -13.34
N GLU A 9 7.26 0.47 -13.49
CA GLU A 9 7.82 1.38 -12.50
C GLU A 9 6.90 1.37 -11.27
N ILE A 10 7.41 0.82 -10.17
CA ILE A 10 6.76 0.95 -8.85
C ILE A 10 6.70 2.46 -8.56
N PRO A 11 5.50 3.03 -8.37
CA PRO A 11 5.38 4.47 -8.15
C PRO A 11 6.09 4.85 -6.85
N GLU A 12 6.87 5.93 -6.85
CA GLU A 12 7.53 6.42 -5.63
C GLU A 12 6.52 6.89 -4.57
N TYR A 13 5.35 7.35 -5.03
CA TYR A 13 4.26 7.88 -4.21
C TYR A 13 2.90 7.36 -4.67
N VAL A 14 1.99 7.15 -3.72
CA VAL A 14 0.61 6.71 -3.99
C VAL A 14 -0.39 7.48 -3.14
N GLU A 15 -1.59 7.69 -3.66
CA GLU A 15 -2.72 8.15 -2.84
C GLU A 15 -3.21 7.02 -1.96
N CYS A 16 -3.26 7.25 -0.65
CA CYS A 16 -3.69 6.25 0.31
C CYS A 16 -5.02 6.66 0.96
N PRO A 17 -6.08 5.84 0.87
CA PRO A 17 -7.38 6.16 1.46
C PRO A 17 -7.36 6.19 3.00
N LEU A 18 -6.41 5.48 3.62
CA LEU A 18 -6.25 5.45 5.08
C LEU A 18 -5.58 6.73 5.60
N TYR A 19 -4.54 7.19 4.91
CA TYR A 19 -3.87 8.45 5.24
C TYR A 19 -4.60 9.70 4.70
N LYS A 20 -5.52 9.51 3.73
CA LYS A 20 -6.24 10.58 3.02
C LYS A 20 -5.31 11.63 2.39
N LYS A 21 -4.12 11.20 1.97
CA LYS A 21 -3.09 12.01 1.31
C LYS A 21 -2.19 11.13 0.47
N THR A 22 -1.37 11.76 -0.36
CA THR A 22 -0.24 11.12 -1.03
C THR A 22 0.82 10.73 0.00
N ILE A 23 1.26 9.47 -0.04
CA ILE A 23 2.32 8.91 0.82
C ILE A 23 3.39 8.25 -0.04
N GLY A 24 4.60 8.09 0.50
CA GLY A 24 5.63 7.29 -0.15
C GLY A 24 5.26 5.80 -0.18
N ILE A 25 5.73 5.09 -1.21
CA ILE A 25 5.41 3.66 -1.40
C ILE A 25 5.83 2.79 -0.21
N GLY A 26 6.94 3.12 0.47
CA GLY A 26 7.37 2.40 1.67
C GLY A 26 6.31 2.43 2.78
N ALA A 27 5.69 3.60 3.02
CA ALA A 27 4.60 3.71 3.99
C ALA A 27 3.34 2.97 3.54
N CYS A 28 3.09 2.86 2.22
CA CYS A 28 1.99 2.05 1.70
C CYS A 28 2.25 0.55 1.96
N ILE A 29 3.47 0.08 1.71
CA ILE A 29 3.89 -1.31 1.96
C ILE A 29 3.77 -1.65 3.45
N ASP A 30 4.23 -0.77 4.35
CA ASP A 30 4.11 -0.99 5.79
C ASP A 30 2.66 -1.25 6.22
N VAL A 31 1.71 -0.49 5.66
CA VAL A 31 0.28 -0.70 5.95
C VAL A 31 -0.23 -2.00 5.34
N GLN A 32 0.21 -2.37 4.14
CA GLN A 32 -0.15 -3.64 3.48
C GLN A 32 0.33 -4.84 4.31
N GLU A 33 1.59 -4.86 4.71
CA GLU A 33 2.19 -5.90 5.54
C GLU A 33 1.47 -6.04 6.91
N VAL A 34 1.06 -4.92 7.51
CA VAL A 34 0.26 -4.95 8.75
C VAL A 34 -1.16 -5.45 8.48
N ALA A 35 -1.78 -5.05 7.37
CA ALA A 35 -3.12 -5.48 7.00
C ALA A 35 -3.17 -6.99 6.72
N ALA A 36 -2.16 -7.51 6.04
CA ALA A 36 -1.92 -8.93 5.78
C ALA A 36 -1.41 -9.73 7.02
N ARG A 37 -1.14 -9.04 8.13
CA ARG A 37 -0.67 -9.60 9.42
C ARG A 37 0.74 -10.22 9.34
N HIS A 38 1.57 -9.76 8.42
CA HIS A 38 2.98 -10.15 8.34
C HIS A 38 3.84 -9.42 9.38
N ILE A 39 3.49 -8.17 9.72
CA ILE A 39 4.21 -7.37 10.73
C ILE A 39 3.27 -6.77 11.80
N LYS A 40 3.87 -6.27 12.89
CA LYS A 40 3.13 -5.82 14.09
C LYS A 40 2.45 -4.48 13.88
N GLU A 41 1.16 -4.38 14.23
CA GLU A 41 0.37 -3.14 14.10
C GLU A 41 0.99 -1.88 14.73
N ARG A 42 1.79 -2.03 15.79
CA ARG A 42 2.42 -0.91 16.51
C ARG A 42 3.31 -0.01 15.64
N ILE A 43 3.75 -0.48 14.47
CA ILE A 43 4.54 0.32 13.53
C ILE A 43 3.69 1.42 12.87
N LEU A 44 2.37 1.23 12.82
CA LEU A 44 1.47 2.20 12.22
C LEU A 44 1.14 3.31 13.21
N PRO A 45 0.96 4.56 12.71
CA PRO A 45 0.40 5.65 13.47
C PRO A 45 -0.93 5.27 14.12
N ASN A 46 -1.21 5.82 15.32
CA ASN A 46 -2.49 5.60 16.01
C ASN A 46 -3.69 5.95 15.12
N GLU A 47 -3.59 7.04 14.36
CA GLU A 47 -4.61 7.52 13.41
C GLU A 47 -5.01 6.47 12.37
N ILE A 48 -4.13 5.53 12.00
CA ILE A 48 -4.46 4.44 11.07
C ILE A 48 -5.05 3.25 11.82
N ARG A 49 -4.49 2.92 12.99
CA ARG A 49 -4.96 1.78 13.81
C ARG A 49 -6.37 1.96 14.34
N GLU A 50 -6.79 3.20 14.58
CA GLU A 50 -8.12 3.53 15.07
C GLU A 50 -9.18 3.53 13.95
N ILE A 51 -8.78 3.43 12.68
CA ILE A 51 -9.73 3.33 11.56
C ILE A 51 -10.41 1.96 11.62
N ILE A 52 -11.71 1.97 11.85
CA ILE A 52 -12.55 0.76 11.82
C ILE A 52 -12.42 0.11 10.44
N GLY A 53 -11.97 -1.15 10.42
CA GLY A 53 -11.83 -1.91 9.18
C GLY A 53 -10.63 -1.50 8.31
N PHE A 54 -9.60 -0.83 8.86
CA PHE A 54 -8.42 -0.40 8.08
C PHE A 54 -7.79 -1.55 7.28
N ARG A 55 -7.77 -2.77 7.84
CA ARG A 55 -7.26 -3.96 7.16
C ARG A 55 -8.02 -4.26 5.87
N SER A 56 -9.35 -4.32 5.95
CA SER A 56 -10.21 -4.58 4.79
C SER A 56 -10.10 -3.47 3.75
N ILE A 57 -9.94 -2.22 4.18
CA ILE A 57 -9.72 -1.08 3.27
C ILE A 57 -8.38 -1.25 2.54
N CYS A 58 -7.30 -1.56 3.26
CA CYS A 58 -5.98 -1.73 2.67
C CYS A 58 -5.91 -2.93 1.72
N LEU A 59 -6.40 -4.10 2.14
CA LEU A 59 -6.38 -5.32 1.32
C LEU A 59 -7.21 -5.17 0.03
N ASN A 60 -8.22 -4.31 0.03
CA ASN A 60 -9.04 -4.01 -1.14
C ASN A 60 -8.61 -2.77 -1.93
N CYS A 61 -7.51 -2.13 -1.57
CA CYS A 61 -6.97 -0.99 -2.30
C CYS A 61 -6.37 -1.41 -3.64
N GLU A 62 -6.53 -0.58 -4.66
CA GLU A 62 -5.93 -0.76 -6.00
C GLU A 62 -4.39 -0.72 -5.98
N ASN A 63 -3.82 -0.14 -4.93
CA ASN A 63 -2.38 -0.06 -4.71
C ASN A 63 -1.82 -1.28 -3.96
N ASN A 64 -2.66 -2.27 -3.62
CA ASN A 64 -2.21 -3.51 -3.03
C ASN A 64 -1.28 -4.25 -4.02
N LEU A 65 -0.01 -4.41 -3.63
CA LEU A 65 1.03 -4.98 -4.49
C LEU A 65 0.83 -6.47 -4.70
N ASP A 66 0.30 -7.20 -3.71
CA ASP A 66 -0.02 -8.63 -3.88
C ASP A 66 -0.99 -8.80 -5.04
N LYS A 67 -2.05 -7.97 -5.08
CA LYS A 67 -3.04 -7.98 -6.19
C LYS A 67 -2.47 -7.55 -7.53
N LYS A 68 -1.42 -6.72 -7.54
CA LYS A 68 -0.81 -6.19 -8.78
C LYS A 68 0.18 -7.16 -9.41
N TYR A 69 0.80 -8.05 -8.63
CA TYR A 69 1.87 -8.94 -9.09
C TYR A 69 1.59 -10.44 -8.91
N GLU A 70 0.40 -10.82 -8.46
CA GLU A 70 -0.15 -12.17 -8.67
C GLU A 70 -0.32 -12.44 -10.18
N ARG A 71 0.77 -12.86 -10.84
CA ARG A 71 0.79 -13.51 -12.15
C ARG A 71 0.81 -15.03 -12.00
#